data_AF-A0A183VHF3-F1
#
_entry.id   AF-A0A183VHF3-F1
#
_cell.length_a   1.000
_cell.length_b   1.000
_cell.length_c   1.000
_cell.angle_alpha   90.00
_cell.angle_beta   90.00
_cell.angle_gamma   90.00
#
_symmetry.space_group_name_H-M   'P 1'
#
loop_
_entity.id
_entity.type
_entity.pdbx_description
1 polymer ?
#
loop_
_entity_poly.entity_id
_entity_poly.type
_entity_poly.pdbx_seq_one_letter_code
_entity_poly.pdbx_strand_id
1 'polypeptide(L)'
;MMSGPLAMGLGVVFVANIGTFFFPPGSALGAGLASIVVYGGLILFSMFLLHDTQRVVKLAERYPVQGHSPNYYSYGNHQYGTQGMRELRRFDPINA
;
A
#
# COMPACT_ATOMS: atom_id res chain seq x y z
N MET A 1 7.71 -4.68 6.89
CA MET A 1 7.61 -4.92 8.35
C MET A 1 7.32 -3.63 9.14
N MET A 2 6.51 -2.71 8.61
CA MET A 2 6.19 -1.42 9.27
C MET A 2 4.69 -1.26 9.62
N SER A 3 3.87 -2.28 9.35
CA SER A 3 2.43 -2.22 9.63
C SER A 3 2.10 -2.14 11.14
N GLY A 4 3.01 -2.57 12.02
CA GLY A 4 2.75 -2.65 13.47
C GLY A 4 2.51 -1.29 14.13
N PRO A 5 3.46 -0.34 14.08
CA PRO A 5 3.28 0.99 14.66
C PRO A 5 2.13 1.78 14.04
N LEU A 6 1.95 1.65 12.71
CA LEU A 6 0.87 2.29 11.97
C LEU A 6 -0.52 1.81 12.41
N ALA A 7 -0.69 0.49 12.59
CA ALA A 7 -1.94 -0.08 13.07
C ALA A 7 -2.25 0.32 14.52
N MET A 8 -1.23 0.36 15.38
CA MET A 8 -1.37 0.84 16.76
C MET A 8 -1.88 2.28 16.81
N GLY A 9 -1.30 3.17 16.00
CA GLY A 9 -1.76 4.56 15.95
C GLY A 9 -3.19 4.69 15.42
N LEU A 10 -3.62 3.84 14.48
CA LEU A 10 -5.01 3.84 14.00
C LEU A 10 -5.98 3.47 15.12
N GLY A 11 -5.60 2.52 15.98
CA GLY A 11 -6.36 2.19 17.19
C GLY A 11 -6.51 3.39 18.15
N VAL A 12 -5.44 4.16 18.36
CA VAL A 12 -5.48 5.36 19.21
C VAL A 12 -6.43 6.42 18.64
N VAL A 13 -6.33 6.72 17.34
CA VAL A 13 -7.21 7.69 16.67
C VAL A 13 -8.67 7.22 16.70
N PHE A 14 -8.90 5.91 16.52
CA PHE A 14 -10.23 5.32 16.57
C PHE A 14 -10.87 5.44 17.96
N VAL A 15 -10.13 5.09 19.03
CA VAL A 15 -10.60 5.25 20.41
C VAL A 15 -10.81 6.72 20.76
N ALA A 16 -9.94 7.63 20.31
CA ALA A 16 -10.12 9.06 20.51
C ALA A 16 -11.38 9.60 19.82
N ASN A 17 -11.72 9.08 18.63
CA ASN A 17 -12.95 9.45 17.91
C ASN A 17 -14.20 9.05 18.71
N ILE A 18 -14.24 7.82 19.23
CA ILE A 18 -15.33 7.36 20.10
C ILE A 18 -15.38 8.18 21.40
N GLY A 19 -14.23 8.43 22.02
CA GLY A 19 -14.14 9.19 23.28
C GLY A 19 -14.68 10.62 23.14
N THR A 20 -14.49 11.26 21.99
CA THR A 20 -14.97 12.63 21.75
C THR A 20 -16.50 12.74 21.86
N PHE A 21 -17.27 11.67 21.62
CA PHE A 21 -18.73 11.68 21.78
C PHE A 21 -19.19 11.72 23.25
N PHE A 22 -18.32 11.35 24.19
CA PHE A 22 -18.66 11.28 25.62
C PHE A 22 -18.21 12.53 26.40
N PHE A 23 -17.38 13.39 25.82
CA PHE A 23 -16.86 14.59 26.48
C PHE A 23 -17.34 15.86 25.77
N PRO A 24 -17.75 16.92 26.51
CA PRO A 24 -18.14 18.18 25.91
C PRO A 24 -16.98 18.82 25.11
N PRO A 25 -17.23 19.37 23.91
CA PRO A 25 -16.19 19.94 23.05
C PRO A 25 -15.51 21.18 23.62
N GLY A 26 -16.15 21.86 24.59
CA GLY A 26 -15.55 22.98 25.33
C GLY A 26 -14.65 22.55 26.51
N SER A 27 -14.58 21.26 26.82
CA SER A 27 -13.68 20.75 27.87
C SER A 27 -12.26 20.55 27.32
N ALA A 28 -11.24 20.75 28.15
CA ALA A 28 -9.85 20.56 27.75
C ALA A 28 -9.57 19.13 27.25
N LEU A 29 -10.21 18.12 27.87
CA LEU A 29 -10.12 16.73 27.42
C LEU A 29 -10.83 16.50 26.08
N GLY A 30 -12.05 17.04 25.89
CA GLY A 30 -12.78 16.93 24.63
C GLY A 30 -12.06 17.61 23.46
N ALA A 31 -11.54 18.83 23.67
CA ALA A 31 -10.72 19.53 22.69
C ALA A 31 -9.42 18.78 22.37
N GLY A 32 -8.79 18.19 23.39
CA GLY A 32 -7.61 17.32 23.23
C GLY A 32 -7.90 16.10 22.35
N LEU A 33 -8.97 15.35 22.65
CA LEU A 33 -9.38 14.19 21.85
C LEU A 33 -9.72 14.60 20.40
N ALA A 34 -10.44 15.70 20.20
CA ALA A 34 -10.74 16.23 18.87
C ALA A 34 -9.45 16.58 18.08
N SER A 35 -8.44 17.16 18.74
CA SER A 35 -7.15 17.44 18.10
C SER A 35 -6.41 16.17 17.67
N ILE A 36 -6.46 15.10 18.47
CA ILE A 36 -5.87 13.80 18.14
C ILE A 36 -6.57 13.20 16.92
N VAL A 37 -7.90 13.30 16.87
CA VAL A 37 -8.70 12.81 15.74
C VAL A 37 -8.32 13.55 14.45
N VAL A 38 -8.30 14.89 14.48
CA VAL A 38 -8.06 15.69 13.28
C VAL A 38 -6.58 15.65 12.86
N TYR A 39 -5.67 16.08 13.74
CA TYR A 39 -4.26 16.22 13.40
C TYR A 39 -3.52 14.89 13.46
N GLY A 40 -3.81 14.06 14.47
CA GLY A 40 -3.25 12.72 14.57
C GLY A 40 -3.71 11.84 13.42
N GLY A 41 -5.02 11.86 13.09
CA GLY A 41 -5.56 11.17 11.92
C GLY A 41 -4.89 11.61 10.62
N LEU A 42 -4.74 12.92 10.40
CA LEU A 42 -4.09 13.46 9.20
C LEU A 42 -2.65 12.94 9.03
N ILE A 43 -1.83 13.03 10.08
CA ILE A 43 -0.43 12.57 10.03
C ILE A 43 -0.38 11.06 9.78
N LEU A 44 -1.24 10.31 10.47
CA LEU A 44 -1.26 8.86 10.41
C LEU A 44 -1.69 8.33 9.05
N PHE A 45 -2.76 8.90 8.47
CA PHE A 45 -3.18 8.58 7.11
C PHE A 45 -2.14 9.01 6.07
N SER A 46 -1.44 10.12 6.27
CA SER A 46 -0.33 10.53 5.40
C SER A 46 0.81 9.49 5.41
N MET A 47 1.16 8.97 6.60
CA MET A 47 2.12 7.86 6.68
C MET A 47 1.60 6.56 6.05
N PHE A 48 0.30 6.26 6.14
CA PHE A 48 -0.27 5.10 5.45
C PHE A 48 -0.11 5.21 3.93
N LEU A 49 -0.41 6.37 3.35
CA LEU A 49 -0.22 6.61 1.93
C LEU A 49 1.24 6.42 1.50
N LEU A 50 2.17 6.94 2.31
CA LEU A 50 3.60 6.75 2.05
C LEU A 50 4.01 5.27 2.15
N HIS A 51 3.57 4.59 3.20
CA HIS A 51 3.87 3.18 3.41
C HIS A 51 3.31 2.30 2.29
N ASP A 52 2.09 2.58 1.84
CA ASP A 52 1.44 1.81 0.78
C ASP A 52 2.12 2.03 -0.58
N THR A 53 2.47 3.29 -0.90
CA THR A 53 3.26 3.60 -2.10
C THR A 53 4.61 2.88 -2.08
N GLN A 54 5.32 2.92 -0.95
CA GLN A 54 6.60 2.21 -0.80
C GLN A 54 6.45 0.69 -0.97
N ARG A 55 5.34 0.13 -0.48
CA ARG A 55 5.04 -1.30 -0.63
C ARG A 55 4.81 -1.66 -2.09
N VAL A 56 4.01 -0.88 -2.81
CA VAL A 56 3.71 -1.09 -4.23
C VAL A 56 4.97 -0.93 -5.09
N VAL A 57 5.79 0.09 -4.84
CA VAL A 57 7.05 0.30 -5.57
C VAL A 57 8.03 -0.86 -5.34
N LYS A 58 8.25 -1.28 -4.08
CA LYS A 58 9.10 -2.44 -3.77
C LYS A 58 8.60 -3.73 -4.39
N LEU A 59 7.28 -3.87 -4.54
CA LEU A 59 6.69 -5.00 -5.23
C LEU A 59 7.02 -4.91 -6.72
N ALA A 60 6.80 -3.76 -7.36
CA ALA A 60 7.13 -3.50 -8.77
C ALA A 60 8.62 -3.73 -9.10
N GLU A 61 9.53 -3.34 -8.22
CA GLU A 61 10.98 -3.59 -8.38
C GLU A 61 11.33 -5.08 -8.42
N ARG A 62 10.54 -5.93 -7.75
CA ARG A 62 10.74 -7.37 -7.72
C ARG A 62 10.05 -8.11 -8.86
N TYR A 63 9.18 -7.43 -9.62
CA TYR A 63 8.61 -8.03 -10.82
C TYR A 63 9.71 -8.24 -11.87
N PRO A 64 9.77 -9.42 -12.52
CA PRO A 64 10.76 -9.68 -13.54
C PRO A 64 10.55 -8.69 -14.69
N VAL A 65 11.51 -7.79 -14.87
CA VAL A 65 11.63 -6.99 -16.09
C VAL A 65 11.98 -7.98 -17.20
N GLN A 66 10.97 -8.45 -17.92
CA GLN A 66 11.15 -9.25 -19.12
C GLN A 66 11.77 -8.35 -20.20
N GLY A 67 13.09 -8.19 -20.12
CA GLY A 67 13.87 -7.33 -21.01
C GLY A 67 15.34 -7.74 -21.12
N HIS A 68 15.72 -8.92 -20.62
CA HIS A 68 17.06 -9.48 -20.82
C HIS A 68 16.98 -10.93 -21.30
N SER A 69 16.39 -11.13 -22.48
CA SER A 69 16.80 -12.26 -23.33
C SER A 69 17.74 -11.69 -24.39
N PRO A 70 19.06 -11.96 -24.33
CA PRO A 70 19.88 -11.83 -25.51
C PRO A 70 19.40 -12.93 -26.47
N ASN A 71 18.51 -12.56 -27.40
CA ASN A 71 18.10 -13.45 -28.47
C ASN A 71 19.31 -13.68 -29.39
N TYR A 72 20.13 -14.67 -29.03
CA TYR A 72 21.00 -15.34 -29.99
C TYR A 72 20.10 -16.11 -30.97
N TYR A 73 20.35 -15.91 -32.26
CA TYR A 73 19.65 -16.51 -33.39
C TYR A 73 19.26 -17.98 -33.18
N SER A 74 17.99 -18.32 -33.43
CA SER A 74 17.56 -19.71 -33.62
C SER A 74 16.68 -19.82 -34.85
N TYR A 75 17.20 -20.51 -35.86
CA TYR A 75 16.53 -20.87 -37.11
C TYR A 75 15.71 -22.14 -36.83
N GLY A 76 14.37 -22.07 -36.92
CA GLY A 76 13.53 -23.22 -36.62
C GLY A 76 12.08 -23.04 -37.09
N ASN A 77 11.60 -24.02 -37.83
CA ASN A 77 10.36 -24.03 -38.60
C ASN A 77 9.09 -24.09 -37.72
N HIS A 78 8.00 -23.55 -38.23
CA HIS A 78 6.73 -23.31 -37.54
C HIS A 78 6.07 -24.58 -36.95
N GLN A 79 5.52 -24.45 -35.74
CA GLN A 79 4.33 -25.23 -35.35
C GLN A 79 3.41 -24.34 -34.51
N TYR A 80 2.25 -24.00 -35.08
CA TYR A 80 1.20 -23.23 -34.42
C TYR A 80 0.66 -24.00 -33.21
N GLY A 81 1.20 -23.65 -32.04
CA GLY A 81 0.70 -24.02 -30.73
C GLY A 81 0.97 -22.86 -29.78
N THR A 82 -0.01 -21.97 -29.62
CA THR A 82 -0.03 -20.85 -28.68
C THR A 82 -0.09 -21.34 -27.23
N GLN A 83 0.96 -22.03 -26.77
CA GLN A 83 1.09 -22.50 -25.38
C GLN A 83 2.45 -22.17 -24.75
N GLY A 84 3.37 -21.51 -25.48
CA GLY A 84 4.73 -21.22 -25.00
C GLY A 84 5.04 -19.75 -24.70
N MET A 85 4.21 -18.81 -25.16
CA MET A 85 4.31 -17.41 -24.77
C MET A 85 3.42 -17.23 -23.56
N ARG A 86 3.90 -17.58 -22.37
CA ARG A 86 3.32 -17.08 -21.11
C ARG A 86 3.48 -15.58 -21.14
N GLU A 87 2.51 -14.95 -21.80
CA GLU A 87 1.89 -13.69 -21.46
C GLU A 87 2.83 -12.87 -20.58
N LEU A 88 3.53 -11.91 -21.22
CA LEU A 88 4.09 -10.74 -20.56
C LEU A 88 2.95 -10.08 -19.76
N ARG A 89 2.56 -10.66 -18.63
CA ARG A 89 1.49 -10.17 -17.79
C ARG A 89 1.97 -8.84 -17.26
N ARG A 90 1.33 -7.79 -17.74
CA ARG A 90 1.45 -6.43 -17.21
C ARG A 90 1.33 -6.53 -15.69
N PHE A 91 2.30 -5.97 -14.97
CA PHE A 91 2.26 -5.92 -13.52
C PHE A 91 0.92 -5.30 -13.08
N ASP A 92 0.13 -6.07 -12.33
CA ASP A 92 -1.11 -5.61 -11.71
C ASP A 92 -0.89 -5.56 -10.19
N PRO A 93 -0.59 -4.37 -9.62
CA PRO A 93 -0.27 -4.22 -8.20
C PRO A 93 -1.43 -4.55 -7.25
N ILE A 94 -2.67 -4.64 -7.75
CA ILE A 94 -3.87 -4.88 -6.93
C ILE A 94 -4.12 -6.39 -6.76
N ASN A 95 -3.74 -7.20 -7.76
CA ASN A 95 -3.97 -8.66 -7.79
C ASN A 95 -2.67 -9.49 -7.77
N ALA A 96 -1.55 -8.85 -7.44
CA ALA A 96 -0.21 -9.43 -7.39
C ALA A 96 0.02 -10.41 -6.24
#